data_AF-A0A7K9UA73-F1
#
_entry.id   AF-A0A7K9UA73-F1
#
_cell.length_a   1.000
_cell.length_b   1.000
_cell.length_c   1.000
_cell.angle_alpha   90.00
_cell.angle_beta   90.00
_cell.angle_gamma   90.00
#
_symmetry.space_group_name_H-M   'P 1'
#
loop_
_entity.id
_entity.type
_entity.pdbx_description
1 polymer ?
#
loop_
_entity_poly.entity_id
_entity_poly.type
_entity_poly.pdbx_seq_one_letter_code
_entity_poly.pdbx_strand_id
1 'polypeptide(L)' 'WQLTATKSGRGIVRAKGTYVVLRELHRWERDPQVLMACEKLIQVLIGDEPGPGLENLLEVKVPEELEQELQRLDREE' A
#
# COMPACT_ATOMS: atom_id res chain seq x y z
N TRP A 1 -6.29 -5.68 -2.81
CA TRP A 1 -6.25 -4.23 -2.46
C TRP A 1 -7.46 -3.47 -2.98
N GLN A 2 -8.70 -3.83 -2.61
CA GLN A 2 -9.86 -3.09 -3.12
C GLN A 2 -10.17 -1.85 -2.28
N LEU A 3 -10.08 -1.96 -0.94
CA LEU A 3 -10.50 -0.88 -0.05
C LEU A 3 -9.54 0.32 -0.04
N THR A 4 -8.23 0.11 -0.23
CA THR A 4 -7.23 1.19 -0.19
C THR A 4 -6.79 1.68 -1.58
N ALA A 5 -7.42 1.19 -2.64
CA ALA A 5 -7.15 1.64 -4.01
C ALA A 5 -7.54 3.10 -4.21
N THR A 6 -8.66 3.52 -3.62
CA THR A 6 -9.18 4.88 -3.73
C THR A 6 -8.77 5.76 -2.56
N LYS A 7 -8.64 7.06 -2.81
CA LYS A 7 -8.44 8.09 -1.79
C LYS A 7 -9.45 8.02 -0.65
N SER A 8 -10.73 7.90 -0.98
CA SER A 8 -11.81 7.82 0.02
C SER A 8 -11.66 6.59 0.92
N GLY A 9 -11.33 5.45 0.32
CA GLY A 9 -11.09 4.21 1.02
C GLY A 9 -9.88 4.27 1.96
N ARG A 10 -8.73 4.82 1.49
CA ARG A 10 -7.58 5.10 2.35
C ARG A 10 -7.94 6.02 3.52
N GLY A 11 -8.72 7.07 3.26
CA GLY A 11 -9.19 8.00 4.30
C GLY A 11 -9.99 7.30 5.40
N ILE A 12 -10.93 6.42 5.04
CA ILE A 12 -11.72 5.65 6.00
C ILE A 12 -10.82 4.73 6.84
N VAL A 13 -9.91 4.00 6.19
CA VAL A 13 -9.02 3.06 6.89
C VAL A 13 -8.07 3.80 7.84
N ARG A 14 -7.48 4.92 7.42
CA ARG A 14 -6.64 5.78 8.29
C ARG A 14 -7.43 6.29 9.50
N ALA A 15 -8.65 6.78 9.27
CA ALA A 15 -9.51 7.33 10.34
C ALA A 15 -9.90 6.30 11.42
N LYS A 16 -9.84 5.00 11.10
CA LYS A 16 -10.10 3.91 12.07
C LYS A 16 -8.88 3.51 12.90
N GLY A 17 -7.74 4.18 12.73
CA GLY A 17 -6.50 3.85 13.45
C GLY A 17 -5.87 2.53 13.00
N THR A 18 -6.24 2.05 11.80
CA THR A 18 -5.81 0.73 11.29
C THR A 18 -4.29 0.58 11.22
N TYR A 19 -3.56 1.66 10.93
CA TYR A 19 -2.09 1.64 10.95
C TYR A 19 -1.52 1.18 12.29
N VAL A 20 -2.07 1.66 13.42
CA VAL A 20 -1.58 1.30 14.75
C VAL A 20 -1.77 -0.20 14.99
N VAL A 21 -2.93 -0.74 14.65
CA VAL A 21 -3.24 -2.16 14.80
C VAL A 21 -2.31 -3.02 13.93
N LEU A 22 -2.13 -2.66 12.66
CA LEU A 22 -1.30 -3.42 11.72
C LEU A 22 0.18 -3.36 12.08
N ARG A 23 0.68 -2.22 12.54
CA ARG A 23 2.07 -2.08 12.97
C ARG A 23 2.36 -2.98 14.16
N GLU A 24 1.43 -3.06 15.12
CA GLU A 24 1.58 -4.02 16.21
C GLU A 24 1.50 -5.45 15.66
N LEU A 25 0.48 -5.83 14.88
CA LEU A 25 0.38 -7.17 14.29
C LEU A 25 1.66 -7.62 13.58
N HIS A 26 2.20 -6.76 12.70
CA HIS A 26 3.44 -7.01 11.96
C HIS A 26 4.63 -7.32 12.88
N ARG A 27 4.71 -6.71 14.07
CA ARG A 27 5.79 -6.95 15.03
C ARG A 27 5.80 -8.36 15.63
N TRP A 28 4.62 -8.98 15.79
CA TRP A 28 4.48 -10.27 16.48
C TRP A 28 4.22 -11.43 15.52
N GLU A 29 3.78 -11.13 14.30
CA GLU A 29 3.46 -12.12 13.28
C GLU A 29 4.70 -12.89 12.80
N ARG A 30 4.49 -14.15 12.43
CA ARG A 30 5.54 -15.06 11.95
C ARG A 30 5.23 -15.62 10.57
N ASP A 31 3.97 -15.64 10.16
CA ASP A 31 3.60 -16.07 8.83
C ASP A 31 4.12 -15.06 7.78
N PRO A 32 4.98 -15.50 6.83
CA PRO A 32 5.55 -14.60 5.84
C PRO A 32 4.52 -13.92 4.92
N GLN A 33 3.42 -14.60 4.62
CA GLN A 33 2.36 -14.04 3.77
C GLN A 33 1.59 -12.95 4.52
N VAL A 34 1.34 -13.15 5.82
CA VAL A 34 0.69 -12.15 6.67
C VAL A 34 1.59 -10.94 6.88
N LEU A 35 2.89 -11.14 7.10
CA LEU A 35 3.88 -10.06 7.18
C LEU A 35 3.88 -9.21 5.91
N MET A 36 4.02 -9.84 4.74
CA MET A 36 4.00 -9.16 3.45
C MET A 36 2.69 -8.39 3.21
N ALA A 37 1.54 -8.97 3.61
CA ALA A 37 0.26 -8.28 3.51
C ALA A 37 0.19 -7.07 4.45
N CYS A 38 0.70 -7.17 5.68
CA CYS A 38 0.77 -6.07 6.62
C CYS A 38 1.67 -4.95 6.10
N GLU A 39 2.86 -5.27 5.59
CA GLU A 39 3.82 -4.31 5.06
C GLU A 39 3.24 -3.50 3.91
N LYS A 40 2.67 -4.18 2.91
CA LYS A 40 2.03 -3.52 1.76
C LYS A 40 0.91 -2.58 2.21
N LEU A 41 0.12 -2.94 3.22
CA LEU A 41 -0.96 -2.10 3.70
C LEU A 41 -0.43 -0.92 4.51
N ILE A 42 0.58 -1.16 5.34
CA ILE A 42 1.26 -0.10 6.10
C ILE A 42 1.86 0.94 5.15
N GLN A 43 2.60 0.51 4.13
CA GLN A 43 3.20 1.39 3.11
C GLN A 43 2.15 2.29 2.46
N VAL A 44 0.99 1.74 2.06
CA VAL A 44 -0.11 2.51 1.49
C VAL A 44 -0.71 3.50 2.50
N LEU A 45 -0.82 3.13 3.78
CA LEU A 45 -1.42 3.99 4.80
C LEU A 45 -0.50 5.14 5.24
N ILE A 46 0.82 4.94 5.25
CA ILE A 46 1.79 5.97 5.62
C ILE A 46 2.23 6.84 4.44
N GLY A 47 2.05 6.37 3.21
CA GLY A 47 2.42 7.10 2.00
C GLY A 47 1.56 8.35 1.78
N ASP A 48 2.16 9.34 1.12
CA ASP A 48 1.49 10.57 0.73
C ASP A 48 0.33 10.31 -0.23
N GLU A 49 -0.68 11.18 -0.16
CA GLU A 49 -1.85 11.06 -1.00
C GLU A 49 -1.54 11.58 -2.42
N PRO A 50 -1.85 10.81 -3.49
CA PRO A 50 -1.61 11.26 -4.86
C PRO A 50 -2.36 12.55 -5.21
N GLY A 51 -1.84 13.25 -6.22
CA GLY A 51 -2.45 14.46 -6.76
C GLY A 51 -3.79 14.21 -7.48
N PRO A 52 -4.48 15.29 -7.89
CA PRO A 52 -5.75 15.19 -8.60
C PRO A 52 -5.64 14.35 -9.88
N GLY A 53 -6.60 13.46 -10.11
CA GLY A 53 -6.62 12.55 -11.26
C GLY A 53 -5.82 11.25 -11.07
N LEU A 54 -5.21 11.06 -9.89
CA LEU A 54 -4.46 9.84 -9.52
C LEU A 54 -5.03 9.18 -8.25
N GLU A 55 -6.28 9.46 -7.90
CA GLU A 55 -6.86 9.05 -6.62
C GLU A 55 -7.12 7.54 -6.53
N ASN A 56 -7.37 6.89 -7.66
CA ASN A 56 -7.54 5.44 -7.75
C ASN A 56 -6.28 4.78 -8.31
N LEU A 57 -5.51 4.14 -7.43
CA LEU A 57 -4.24 3.48 -7.76
C LEU A 57 -4.38 2.34 -8.79
N LEU A 58 -5.59 1.81 -8.99
CA LEU A 58 -5.86 0.78 -9.99
C LEU A 58 -6.13 1.34 -11.40
N GLU A 59 -6.41 2.64 -11.51
CA GLU A 59 -6.70 3.31 -12.79
C GLU A 59 -5.51 4.12 -13.30
N VAL A 60 -4.47 4.30 -12.48
CA VAL A 60 -3.26 5.01 -12.87
C VAL A 60 -2.49 4.19 -13.90
N LYS A 61 -2.22 4.81 -15.05
CA LYS A 61 -1.31 4.24 -16.05
C LYS A 61 0.13 4.49 -15.62
N VAL A 62 0.87 3.42 -15.40
CA VAL A 62 2.30 3.46 -15.12
C VAL A 62 3.05 3.54 -16.46
N PRO A 63 3.96 4.51 -16.66
CA PRO A 63 4.85 4.51 -17.83
C PRO A 63 5.72 3.25 -17.87
N GLU A 64 6.04 2.76 -19.07
CA GLU A 64 6.73 1.49 -19.27
C GLU A 64 8.12 1.48 -18.62
N GLU A 65 8.83 2.60 -18.63
CA GLU A 65 10.14 2.75 -18.00
C GLU A 65 10.05 2.60 -16.47
N LEU A 66 8.98 3.12 -15.87
CA LEU A 66 8.75 3.02 -14.43
C LEU A 66 8.31 1.61 -14.04
N GLU A 67 7.54 0.93 -14.89
CA GLU A 67 7.14 -0.47 -14.67
C GLU A 67 8.36 -1.40 -14.68
N GLN A 68 9.32 -1.20 -15.60
CA GLN A 68 10.56 -1.97 -15.64
C GLN A 68 11.43 -1.76 -14.39
N GLU A 69 11.52 -0.52 -13.92
CA GLU A 69 12.25 -0.18 -12.69
C GLU A 69 11.60 -0.82 -11.46
N LEU A 70 10.28 -0.75 -11.33
CA LEU A 70 9.55 -1.38 -10.22
C LEU A 70 9.74 -2.89 -10.21
N GLN A 71 9.66 -3.56 -11.37
CA GLN A 71 9.93 -5.00 -11.48
C GLN A 71 11.38 -5.37 -11.14
N ARG A 72 12.34 -4.46 -11.34
CA ARG A 72 13.73 -4.69 -10.90
C ARG A 72 13.81 -4.67 -9.38
N LEU A 73 13.22 -3.65 -8.75
CA LEU A 73 13.21 -3.51 -7.28
C LEU A 73 12.53 -4.71 -6.60
N ASP A 74 11.39 -5.17 -7.12
CA ASP A 74 10.66 -6.34 -6.60
C ASP A 74 11.47 -7.66 -6.69
N ARG A 75 12.48 -7.74 -7.57
CA ARG A 75 13.35 -8.93 -7.69
C ARG A 75 14.58 -8.87 -6.78
N GLU A 76 14.91 -7.68 -6.27
CA GLU A 76 16.04 -7.45 -5.37
C GLU A 76 15.65 -7.56 -3.88
N GLU A 77 14.34 -7.61 -3.59
CA GLU A 77 13.73 -7.80 -2.25
C GLU A 77 13.44 -9.29 -1.94
#